data_AF-A0A7Y7E752-F1
#
_entry.id   AF-A0A7Y7E752-F1
#
_cell.length_a   1.000
_cell.length_b   1.000
_cell.length_c   1.000
_cell.angle_alpha   90.00
_cell.angle_beta   90.00
_cell.angle_gamma   90.00
#
_symmetry.space_group_name_H-M   'P 1'
#
loop_
_entity.id
_entity.type
_entity.pdbx_description
1 polymer ?
#
loop_
_entity_poly.entity_id
_entity_poly.type
_entity_poly.pdbx_seq_one_letter_code
_entity_poly.pdbx_strand_id
1 'polypeptide(L)'
;MPRGSTPSTGSRNIRIGAAVAEIEGLYTALRAAGQGGHRDRLLTELAQAGRRLSELALSQPSDRTVMVPSRSRWRRRRVLAAKGAGWIAARTSRRTG
;
A
#
# COMPACT_ATOMS: atom_id res chain seq x y z
N MET A 1 26.05 -1.04 -28.57
CA MET A 1 24.62 -0.76 -28.33
C MET A 1 24.30 -1.03 -26.87
N PRO A 2 24.06 -0.04 -26.00
CA PRO A 2 23.73 -0.30 -24.61
C PRO A 2 22.27 -0.76 -24.52
N ARG A 3 22.04 -1.94 -23.96
CA ARG A 3 20.69 -2.42 -23.61
C ARG A 3 20.20 -1.57 -22.43
N GLY A 4 19.16 -0.78 -22.66
CA GLY A 4 18.51 0.00 -21.61
C GLY A 4 17.91 -0.93 -20.57
N SER A 5 18.58 -1.10 -19.44
CA SER A 5 18.04 -1.77 -18.27
C SER A 5 16.78 -1.02 -17.81
N THR A 6 15.62 -1.66 -17.83
CA THR A 6 14.40 -1.15 -17.21
C THR A 6 14.13 -1.84 -15.86
N PRO A 7 14.89 -1.60 -14.77
CA PRO A 7 14.69 -2.30 -13.50
C PRO A 7 13.66 -1.63 -12.55
N SER A 8 13.09 -0.48 -12.91
CA SER A 8 12.44 0.39 -11.91
C SER A 8 10.94 0.13 -11.69
N THR A 9 10.16 -0.17 -12.75
CA THR A 9 8.69 -0.25 -12.62
C THR A 9 8.19 -1.64 -12.21
N GLY A 10 8.79 -2.71 -12.73
CA GLY A 10 8.40 -4.09 -12.40
C GLY A 10 8.65 -4.44 -10.93
N SER A 11 9.83 -4.07 -10.42
CA SER A 11 10.19 -4.26 -9.00
C SER A 11 9.25 -3.50 -8.06
N ARG A 12 8.81 -2.30 -8.45
CA ARG A 12 7.83 -1.51 -7.68
C ARG A 12 6.45 -2.15 -7.65
N ASN A 13 5.95 -2.62 -8.79
CA ASN A 13 4.64 -3.27 -8.85
C ASN A 13 4.61 -4.53 -7.99
N ILE A 14 5.69 -5.31 -7.96
CA ILE A 14 5.85 -6.46 -7.07
C ILE A 14 5.83 -6.02 -5.60
N ARG A 15 6.55 -4.95 -5.23
CA ARG A 15 6.55 -4.41 -3.85
C ARG A 15 5.16 -3.90 -3.42
N ILE A 16 4.43 -3.25 -4.32
CA ILE A 16 3.05 -2.82 -4.06
C ILE A 16 2.14 -4.03 -3.88
N GLY A 17 2.24 -5.04 -4.75
CA GLY A 17 1.48 -6.29 -4.63
C GLY A 17 1.75 -7.02 -3.32
N ALA A 18 3.03 -7.12 -2.92
CA ALA A 18 3.43 -7.72 -1.65
C ALA A 18 2.85 -6.95 -0.44
N ALA A 19 2.91 -5.62 -0.45
CA ALA A 19 2.35 -4.80 0.61
C ALA A 19 0.81 -4.91 0.69
N VAL A 20 0.11 -5.09 -0.43
CA VAL A 20 -1.33 -5.36 -0.44
C VAL A 20 -1.64 -6.73 0.15
N ALA A 21 -0.91 -7.77 -0.26
CA ALA A 21 -1.09 -9.13 0.28
C ALA A 21 -0.82 -9.19 1.79
N GLU A 22 0.18 -8.46 2.29
CA GLU A 22 0.46 -8.33 3.73
C GLU A 22 -0.73 -7.71 4.49
N ILE A 23 -1.31 -6.62 3.96
CA ILE A 23 -2.49 -5.97 4.55
C ILE A 23 -3.71 -6.91 4.55
N GLU A 24 -3.94 -7.65 3.47
CA GLU A 24 -5.03 -8.62 3.38
C GLU A 24 -4.87 -9.75 4.41
N GLY A 25 -3.65 -10.26 4.59
CA GLY A 25 -3.32 -11.26 5.61
C GLY A 25 -3.57 -10.75 7.04
N LEU A 26 -3.06 -9.55 7.36
CA LEU A 26 -3.26 -8.91 8.66
C LEU A 26 -4.75 -8.61 8.93
N TYR A 27 -5.49 -8.16 7.93
CA TYR A 27 -6.93 -7.90 8.06
C TYR A 27 -7.70 -9.21 8.31
N THR A 28 -7.35 -10.28 7.61
CA THR A 28 -7.96 -11.60 7.80
C THR A 28 -7.68 -12.13 9.21
N ALA A 29 -6.44 -12.03 9.68
CA ALA A 29 -6.06 -12.38 11.05
C ALA A 29 -6.83 -11.54 12.08
N LEU A 30 -6.97 -10.24 11.84
CA LEU A 30 -7.73 -9.32 12.71
C LEU A 30 -9.23 -9.66 12.78
N ARG A 31 -9.80 -10.23 11.70
CA ARG A 31 -11.20 -10.68 11.67
C ARG A 31 -11.39 -11.97 12.46
N ALA A 32 -10.38 -12.84 12.51
CA ALA A 32 -10.39 -14.05 13.31
C ALA A 32 -10.00 -13.80 14.79
N ALA A 33 -9.27 -12.73 15.08
CA ALA A 33 -8.81 -12.41 16.42
C ALA A 33 -9.96 -11.95 17.35
N GLY A 34 -10.01 -12.54 18.55
CA GLY A 34 -10.80 -12.06 19.67
C GLY A 34 -10.32 -10.70 20.20
N GLN A 35 -10.94 -10.18 21.26
CA GLN A 35 -10.51 -8.92 21.89
C GLN A 35 -9.21 -9.08 22.70
N GLY A 36 -8.48 -7.98 22.93
CA GLY A 36 -7.29 -7.93 23.78
C GLY A 36 -5.98 -7.66 23.01
N GLY A 37 -4.85 -7.81 23.70
CA GLY A 37 -3.55 -7.31 23.21
C GLY A 37 -3.08 -7.89 21.86
N HIS A 38 -3.51 -9.11 21.49
CA HIS A 38 -3.22 -9.66 20.16
C HIS A 38 -3.92 -8.86 19.05
N ARG A 39 -5.17 -8.45 19.29
CA ARG A 39 -5.94 -7.61 18.37
C ARG A 39 -5.33 -6.23 18.21
N ASP A 40 -4.89 -5.62 19.31
CA ASP A 40 -4.24 -4.31 19.31
C ASP A 40 -2.94 -4.35 18.53
N ARG A 41 -2.13 -5.39 18.73
CA ARG A 41 -0.93 -5.63 17.94
C ARG A 41 -1.22 -5.74 16.44
N LEU A 42 -2.23 -6.53 16.06
CA LEU A 42 -2.65 -6.65 14.66
C LEU A 42 -3.10 -5.31 14.07
N LEU A 43 -3.79 -4.46 14.86
CA LEU A 43 -4.15 -3.10 14.43
C LEU A 43 -2.91 -2.22 14.23
N THR A 44 -1.91 -2.31 15.10
CA THR A 44 -0.64 -1.59 14.95
C THR A 44 0.11 -2.04 13.70
N GLU A 45 0.24 -3.35 13.49
CA GLU A 45 0.91 -3.92 12.31
C GLU A 45 0.19 -3.51 11.01
N LEU A 46 -1.15 -3.55 11.01
CA LEU A 46 -1.98 -3.09 9.88
C LEU A 46 -1.76 -1.60 9.58
N ALA A 47 -1.68 -0.76 10.61
CA ALA A 47 -1.42 0.67 10.45
C ALA A 47 -0.02 0.92 9.86
N GLN A 48 1.00 0.17 10.30
CA GLN A 48 2.36 0.29 9.79
C GLN A 48 2.47 -0.20 8.33
N ALA A 49 1.80 -1.29 7.98
CA ALA A 49 1.72 -1.78 6.59
C ALA A 49 1.03 -0.76 5.66
N GLY A 50 -0.05 -0.13 6.13
CA GLY A 50 -0.74 0.95 5.40
C GLY A 50 0.14 2.18 5.13
N ARG A 51 0.99 2.58 6.08
CA ARG A 51 1.97 3.67 5.89
C ARG A 51 3.01 3.30 4.84
N ARG A 52 3.60 2.10 4.95
CA ARG A 52 4.57 1.57 3.98
C ARG A 52 4.00 1.53 2.56
N LEU A 53 2.75 1.06 2.39
CA LEU A 53 2.08 1.05 1.10
C LEU A 53 1.87 2.48 0.56
N SER A 54 1.50 3.42 1.43
CA SER A 54 1.30 4.83 1.04
C SER A 54 2.59 5.47 0.56
N GLU A 55 3.71 5.25 1.26
CA GLU A 55 5.05 5.69 0.84
C GLU A 55 5.42 5.07 -0.52
N LEU A 56 5.28 3.74 -0.67
CA LEU A 56 5.51 3.04 -1.93
C LEU A 56 4.61 3.54 -3.06
N ALA A 57 3.40 4.02 -2.75
CA ALA A 57 2.48 4.59 -3.72
C ALA A 57 2.86 6.03 -4.13
N LEU A 58 3.39 6.81 -3.20
CA LEU A 58 3.69 8.24 -3.39
C LEU A 58 5.09 8.50 -3.95
N SER A 59 6.06 7.60 -3.77
CA SER A 59 7.42 7.73 -4.33
C SER A 59 7.41 7.61 -5.87
N GLN A 60 6.94 8.60 -6.61
CA GLN A 60 7.06 8.62 -8.08
C GLN A 60 8.55 8.61 -8.45
N PRO A 61 9.04 7.70 -9.30
CA PRO A 61 10.29 7.96 -9.98
C PRO A 61 10.02 9.15 -10.91
N SER A 62 10.71 10.25 -10.64
CA SER A 62 10.92 11.31 -11.61
C SER A 62 11.79 10.72 -12.72
N ASP A 63 11.19 9.95 -13.61
CA ASP A 63 11.85 9.66 -14.86
C ASP A 63 10.90 9.71 -16.05
N ARG A 64 11.44 10.35 -17.07
CA ARG A 64 10.83 10.83 -18.30
C ARG A 64 10.34 9.65 -19.15
N THR A 65 9.44 9.97 -20.08
CA THR A 65 9.06 9.14 -21.26
C THR A 65 8.28 7.86 -20.99
N VAL A 66 6.97 7.89 -21.22
CA VAL A 66 6.29 7.44 -22.46
C VAL A 66 4.79 7.72 -22.26
N MET A 67 4.21 8.52 -23.15
CA MET A 67 2.76 8.77 -23.23
C MET A 67 2.03 7.46 -23.54
N VAL A 68 1.25 6.96 -22.58
CA VAL A 68 0.15 6.01 -22.83
C VAL A 68 -1.06 6.47 -22.01
N PRO A 69 -2.29 6.50 -22.56
CA PRO A 69 -3.49 7.02 -21.87
C PRO A 69 -3.87 6.24 -20.58
N SER A 70 -3.24 5.09 -20.35
CA SER A 70 -3.34 4.23 -19.16
C SER A 70 -3.05 4.95 -17.83
N ARG A 71 -2.22 6.00 -17.84
CA ARG A 71 -1.87 6.75 -16.62
C ARG A 71 -3.09 7.31 -15.87
N SER A 72 -4.19 7.69 -16.56
CA SER A 72 -5.35 8.29 -15.88
C SER A 72 -6.08 7.29 -14.96
N ARG A 73 -6.39 6.08 -15.45
CA ARG A 73 -7.09 5.06 -14.65
C ARG A 73 -6.22 4.56 -13.51
N TRP A 74 -4.94 4.28 -13.77
CA TRP A 74 -4.02 3.81 -12.74
C TRP A 74 -3.74 4.88 -11.69
N ARG A 75 -3.58 6.15 -12.07
CA ARG A 75 -3.40 7.26 -11.12
C ARG A 75 -4.65 7.47 -10.27
N ARG A 76 -5.85 7.35 -10.86
CA ARG A 76 -7.12 7.34 -10.09
C ARG A 76 -7.17 6.19 -9.09
N ARG A 77 -6.82 4.96 -9.51
CA ARG A 77 -6.77 3.79 -8.60
C ARG A 77 -5.80 4.00 -7.44
N ARG A 78 -4.62 4.59 -7.69
CA ARG A 78 -3.64 4.87 -6.64
C ARG A 78 -4.10 5.94 -5.66
N VAL A 79 -4.74 7.00 -6.15
CA VAL A 79 -5.33 8.04 -5.29
C VAL A 79 -6.45 7.45 -4.43
N LEU A 80 -7.29 6.56 -5.00
CA LEU A 80 -8.32 5.86 -4.24
C LEU A 80 -7.72 4.90 -3.21
N ALA A 81 -6.69 4.14 -3.56
CA ALA A 81 -5.99 3.25 -2.62
C ALA A 81 -5.33 4.02 -1.48
N ALA A 82 -4.67 5.15 -1.78
CA ALA A 82 -4.07 6.01 -0.76
C ALA A 82 -5.14 6.64 0.16
N LYS A 83 -6.27 7.11 -0.39
CA LYS A 83 -7.40 7.60 0.40
C LYS A 83 -8.00 6.50 1.28
N GLY A 84 -8.16 5.29 0.75
CA GLY A 84 -8.66 4.14 1.51
C GLY A 84 -7.73 3.76 2.66
N ALA A 85 -6.42 3.70 2.40
CA ALA A 85 -5.41 3.42 3.42
C ALA A 85 -5.40 4.48 4.53
N GLY A 86 -5.50 5.76 4.17
CA GLY A 86 -5.61 6.86 5.15
C GLY A 86 -6.86 6.76 6.02
N TRP A 87 -8.01 6.38 5.44
CA TRP A 87 -9.25 6.18 6.19
C TRP A 87 -9.15 5.00 7.17
N ILE A 88 -8.56 3.88 6.73
CA ILE A 88 -8.34 2.70 7.58
C ILE A 88 -7.42 3.08 8.74
N ALA A 89 -6.28 3.71 8.47
CA ALA A 89 -5.32 4.13 9.49
C ALA A 89 -5.95 5.09 10.52
N ALA A 90 -6.72 6.09 10.07
CA ALA A 90 -7.41 7.02 10.98
C ALA A 90 -8.49 6.33 11.82
N ARG A 91 -9.15 5.29 11.30
CA ARG A 91 -10.18 4.54 12.02
C ARG A 91 -9.58 3.54 13.01
N THR A 92 -8.44 2.92 12.70
CA THR A 92 -7.73 2.06 13.64
C THR A 92 -7.12 2.86 14.78
N SER A 93 -6.53 4.02 14.51
CA SER A 93 -5.95 4.88 15.56
C SER A 93 -6.97 5.43 16.55
N ARG A 94 -8.21 5.69 16.12
CA ARG A 94 -9.31 6.16 17.00
C ARG A 94 -9.92 5.07 17.88
N ARG A 95 -9.58 3.81 17.65
CA ARG A 95 -10.14 2.66 18.39
C ARG A 95 -9.20 2.13 19.47
N THR A 96 -7.95 2.58 19.44
CA THR A 96 -6.86 2.22 20.36
C THR A 96 -6.51 3.35 21.33
N GLY A 97 -7.33 4.41 21.40
CA GLY A 97 -7.30 5.47 22.41
C GLY A 97 -8.64 5.55 23.10
#